data_AF-A0AA88YU86-F1
#
_entry.id   AF-A0AA88YU86-F1
#
_cell.length_a   1.000
_cell.length_b   1.000
_cell.length_c   1.000
_cell.angle_alpha   90.00
_cell.angle_beta   90.00
_cell.angle_gamma   90.00
#
_symmetry.space_group_name_H-M   'P 1'
#
loop_
_entity.id
_entity.type
_entity.pdbx_description
1 polymer ?
#
loop_
_entity_poly.entity_id
_entity_poly.type
_entity_poly.pdbx_seq_one_letter_code
_entity_poly.pdbx_strand_id
1 'polypeptide(L)'
;MTDSLLRKEGGDFTLSIRREIASCRLRTMQFSKVKRGYHNLSLKVHPDRVSDNEKEEATKKFQTLGKVYSILSDKEKRAVYDNTGEIDEEDDVVEDRDWYDYWRLLFKKISVDDINNFEKDYKGSGEELEDLKSAYLEFEGSMDDILDNVMCASLQDEDRFTKIIKGWIKSKEVPNLPKFTQETKASKTARKRRVSNYVTEK
;
A
#
# COMPACT_ATOMS: atom_id res chain seq x y z
N MET A 1 34.89 -26.94 6.55
CA MET A 1 34.61 -26.83 8.00
C MET A 1 33.90 -25.51 8.32
N THR A 2 32.85 -25.14 7.58
CA THR A 2 32.18 -23.84 7.75
C THR A 2 30.64 -23.94 7.72
N ASP A 3 30.09 -25.15 7.89
CA ASP A 3 28.65 -25.37 8.13
C ASP A 3 28.25 -25.11 9.60
N SER A 4 29.15 -24.51 10.40
CA SER A 4 29.04 -24.51 11.87
C SER A 4 28.71 -23.16 12.50
N LEU A 5 28.78 -22.04 11.78
CA LEU A 5 28.66 -20.71 12.40
C LEU A 5 27.28 -20.04 12.31
N LEU A 6 26.37 -20.52 11.44
CA LEU A 6 24.99 -20.00 11.37
C LEU A 6 23.95 -20.86 12.12
N ARG A 7 24.40 -21.85 12.90
CA ARG A 7 23.54 -22.61 13.83
C ARG A 7 23.33 -21.92 15.17
N LYS A 8 23.99 -20.79 15.43
CA LYS A 8 23.90 -20.12 16.73
C LYS A 8 23.29 -18.74 16.55
N GLU A 9 22.02 -18.68 16.99
CA GLU A 9 21.19 -17.50 17.23
C GLU A 9 20.54 -16.84 16.00
N GLY A 10 19.23 -17.10 15.80
CA GLY A 10 18.40 -16.43 14.78
C GLY A 10 17.67 -17.33 13.78
N GLY A 11 17.68 -18.65 13.99
CA GLY A 11 17.34 -19.71 13.02
C GLY A 11 15.89 -19.87 12.55
N ASP A 12 15.05 -18.83 12.60
CA ASP A 12 13.68 -18.90 12.04
C ASP A 12 13.35 -17.70 11.14
N PHE A 13 13.72 -16.49 11.58
CA PHE A 13 13.44 -15.27 10.82
C PHE A 13 14.32 -15.10 9.58
N THR A 14 15.61 -15.42 9.69
CA THR A 14 16.56 -15.37 8.56
C THR A 14 16.24 -16.45 7.52
N LEU A 15 15.80 -17.63 7.96
CA LEU A 15 15.29 -18.70 7.11
C LEU A 15 13.94 -18.34 6.45
N SER A 16 13.07 -17.63 7.15
CA SER A 16 11.81 -17.10 6.63
C SER A 16 12.06 -16.03 5.56
N ILE A 17 12.92 -15.05 5.83
CA ILE A 17 13.36 -14.05 4.85
C ILE A 17 14.03 -14.75 3.65
N ARG A 18 14.92 -15.72 3.90
CA ARG A 18 15.58 -16.49 2.84
C ARG A 18 14.58 -17.31 2.01
N ARG A 19 13.53 -17.87 2.61
CA ARG A 19 12.45 -18.59 1.89
C ARG A 19 11.54 -17.64 1.11
N GLU A 20 11.18 -16.48 1.67
CA GLU A 20 10.37 -15.46 0.99
C GLU A 20 11.13 -14.90 -0.24
N ILE A 21 12.44 -14.68 -0.09
CA ILE A 21 13.33 -14.19 -1.14
C ILE A 21 13.68 -15.30 -2.14
N ALA A 22 13.96 -16.53 -1.69
CA ALA A 22 14.22 -17.66 -2.58
C ALA A 22 12.98 -18.14 -3.34
N SER A 23 11.78 -17.96 -2.77
CA SER A 23 10.50 -18.11 -3.48
C SER A 23 10.42 -17.14 -4.68
N CYS A 24 11.06 -15.97 -4.57
CA CYS A 24 11.18 -15.02 -5.68
C CYS A 24 12.23 -15.39 -6.73
N ARG A 25 13.07 -16.41 -6.52
CA ARG A 25 14.16 -16.86 -7.41
C ARG A 25 13.69 -17.37 -8.78
N LEU A 26 12.39 -17.68 -8.94
CA LEU A 26 11.83 -18.28 -10.15
C LEU A 26 11.17 -17.29 -11.13
N ARG A 27 11.08 -16.00 -10.82
CA ARG A 27 10.52 -15.00 -11.75
C ARG A 27 11.36 -13.75 -11.69
N THR A 28 11.89 -13.32 -12.83
CA THR A 28 12.54 -12.01 -13.06
C THR A 28 12.02 -10.94 -12.11
N MET A 29 12.77 -10.65 -11.04
CA MET A 29 12.35 -9.68 -10.03
C MET A 29 12.49 -8.27 -10.61
N GLN A 30 11.37 -7.73 -11.07
CA GLN A 30 11.24 -6.30 -11.32
C GLN A 30 11.53 -5.56 -10.00
N PHE A 31 12.47 -4.61 -10.01
CA PHE A 31 12.92 -3.84 -8.85
C PHE A 31 11.75 -3.30 -7.99
N SER A 32 10.61 -3.00 -8.63
CA SER A 32 9.35 -2.62 -8.00
C SER A 32 8.83 -3.63 -6.96
N LYS A 33 8.99 -4.94 -7.18
CA LYS A 33 8.56 -5.99 -6.24
C LYS A 33 9.49 -6.10 -5.03
N VAL A 34 10.81 -5.97 -5.24
CA VAL A 34 11.80 -5.92 -4.14
C VAL A 34 11.51 -4.72 -3.24
N LYS A 35 11.31 -3.54 -3.84
CA LYS A 35 10.99 -2.31 -3.12
C LYS A 35 9.69 -2.43 -2.32
N ARG A 36 8.64 -3.05 -2.89
CA ARG A 36 7.36 -3.28 -2.20
C ARG A 36 7.49 -4.28 -1.06
N GLY A 37 8.19 -5.39 -1.26
CA GLY A 37 8.43 -6.39 -0.21
C GLY A 37 9.22 -5.81 0.95
N TYR A 38 10.28 -5.05 0.65
CA TYR A 38 11.07 -4.31 1.64
C TYR A 38 10.20 -3.31 2.42
N HIS A 39 9.39 -2.51 1.74
CA HIS A 39 8.48 -1.57 2.39
C HIS A 39 7.55 -2.27 3.39
N ASN A 40 6.86 -3.33 2.96
CA ASN A 40 5.91 -4.05 3.80
C ASN A 40 6.55 -4.73 5.01
N LEU A 41 7.74 -5.32 4.84
CA LEU A 41 8.48 -5.93 5.94
C LEU A 41 9.08 -4.86 6.88
N SER A 42 9.54 -3.74 6.33
CA SER A 42 10.12 -2.63 7.11
C SER A 42 9.10 -2.04 8.06
N LEU A 43 7.82 -1.94 7.65
CA LEU A 43 6.73 -1.49 8.51
C LEU A 43 6.43 -2.47 9.65
N LYS A 44 6.62 -3.78 9.45
CA LYS A 44 6.35 -4.79 10.50
C LYS A 44 7.43 -4.81 11.58
N VAL A 45 8.67 -4.55 11.20
CA VAL A 45 9.85 -4.58 12.09
C VAL A 45 10.32 -3.18 12.49
N HIS A 46 9.50 -2.16 12.26
CA HIS A 46 9.83 -0.79 12.60
C HIS A 46 9.77 -0.60 14.14
N PRO A 47 10.83 -0.09 14.79
CA PRO A 47 10.89 0.02 16.25
C PRO A 47 9.87 1.01 16.85
N ASP A 48 9.25 1.87 16.05
CA ASP A 48 8.10 2.73 16.46
C ASP A 48 6.78 1.96 16.64
N ARG A 49 6.68 0.77 16.04
CA ARG A 49 5.43 -0.01 15.99
C ARG A 49 5.43 -1.21 16.94
N VAL A 50 6.51 -1.39 17.70
CA VAL A 50 6.70 -2.49 18.65
C VAL A 50 6.80 -1.94 20.07
N SER A 51 6.55 -2.81 21.05
CA SER A 51 6.67 -2.45 22.47
C SER A 51 8.14 -2.20 22.86
N ASP A 52 8.39 -1.44 23.94
CA ASP A 52 9.75 -1.11 24.39
C ASP A 52 10.66 -2.33 24.59
N ASN A 53 10.08 -3.46 25.01
CA ASN A 53 10.81 -4.72 25.22
C ASN A 53 11.22 -5.42 23.92
N GLU A 54 10.59 -5.09 22.79
CA GLU A 54 10.83 -5.71 21.48
C GLU A 54 11.66 -4.80 20.56
N LYS A 55 11.99 -3.58 21.00
CA LYS A 55 12.73 -2.59 20.19
C LYS A 55 14.11 -3.08 19.77
N GLU A 56 14.83 -3.77 20.65
CA GLU A 56 16.16 -4.30 20.32
C GLU A 56 16.09 -5.38 19.24
N GLU A 57 15.12 -6.30 19.34
CA GLU A 57 14.94 -7.36 18.35
C GLU A 57 14.43 -6.80 17.02
N ALA A 58 13.49 -5.84 17.06
CA ALA A 58 13.01 -5.13 15.88
C ALA A 58 14.15 -4.39 15.17
N THR A 59 15.04 -3.74 15.92
CA THR A 59 16.21 -3.04 15.38
C THR A 59 17.15 -4.02 14.66
N LYS A 60 17.48 -5.17 15.27
CA LYS A 60 18.30 -6.21 14.62
C LYS A 60 17.66 -6.77 13.35
N LYS A 61 16.35 -7.03 13.38
CA LYS A 61 15.58 -7.49 12.21
C LYS A 61 15.53 -6.44 11.11
N PHE A 62 15.37 -5.17 11.47
CA PHE A 62 15.35 -4.05 10.54
C PHE A 62 16.72 -3.83 9.88
N GLN A 63 17.81 -3.91 10.65
CA GLN A 63 19.18 -3.85 10.13
C GLN A 63 19.44 -4.98 9.13
N THR A 64 19.05 -6.21 9.47
CA THR A 64 19.15 -7.38 8.58
C THR A 64 18.37 -7.14 7.29
N LEU A 65 17.15 -6.61 7.39
CA LEU A 65 16.30 -6.30 6.25
C LEU A 65 16.90 -5.20 5.35
N GLY A 66 17.53 -4.18 5.93
CA GLY A 66 18.23 -3.12 5.22
C GLY A 66 19.44 -3.64 4.43
N LYS A 67 20.25 -4.50 5.03
CA LYS A 67 21.39 -5.17 4.36
C LYS A 67 20.92 -6.00 3.17
N VAL A 68 19.88 -6.79 3.37
CA VAL A 68 19.24 -7.59 2.32
C VAL A 68 18.72 -6.70 1.18
N TYR A 69 18.08 -5.57 1.50
CA TYR A 69 17.62 -4.63 0.47
C TYR A 69 18.78 -4.00 -0.30
N SER A 70 19.88 -3.61 0.36
CA SER A 70 21.07 -3.06 -0.30
C SER A 70 21.60 -4.01 -1.38
N ILE A 71 21.78 -5.30 -1.03
CA ILE A 71 22.26 -6.34 -1.93
C ILE A 71 21.26 -6.61 -3.06
N LEU A 72 19.97 -6.77 -2.71
CA LEU A 72 18.95 -7.06 -3.71
C LEU A 72 18.65 -5.85 -4.59
N SER A 73 18.85 -4.62 -4.14
CA SER A 73 18.54 -3.42 -4.92
C SER A 73 19.52 -3.21 -6.07
N ASP A 74 20.78 -3.61 -5.88
CA ASP A 74 21.87 -3.51 -6.85
C ASP A 74 21.98 -4.79 -7.68
N LYS A 75 22.04 -4.66 -9.02
CA LYS A 75 22.13 -5.81 -9.92
C LYS A 75 23.46 -6.55 -9.78
N GLU A 76 24.55 -5.84 -9.53
CA GLU A 76 25.89 -6.41 -9.41
C GLU A 76 26.03 -7.16 -8.09
N LYS A 77 25.64 -6.53 -6.97
CA LYS A 77 25.63 -7.19 -5.66
C LYS A 77 24.67 -8.38 -5.61
N ARG A 78 23.51 -8.29 -6.27
CA ARG A 78 22.58 -9.42 -6.41
C ARG A 78 23.20 -10.57 -7.20
N ALA A 79 23.89 -10.30 -8.30
CA ALA A 79 24.55 -11.35 -9.09
C ALA A 79 25.66 -12.05 -8.30
N VAL A 80 26.41 -11.31 -7.48
CA VAL A 80 27.43 -11.87 -6.58
C VAL A 80 26.78 -12.77 -5.52
N TYR A 81 25.68 -12.33 -4.89
CA TYR A 81 24.93 -13.15 -3.94
C TYR A 81 24.31 -14.40 -4.59
N ASP A 82 23.74 -14.26 -5.79
CA ASP A 82 23.13 -15.37 -6.53
C ASP A 82 24.16 -16.46 -6.90
N ASN A 83 25.41 -16.06 -7.15
CA ASN A 83 26.52 -16.95 -7.50
C ASN A 83 27.23 -17.55 -6.28
N THR A 84 27.43 -16.76 -5.22
CA THR A 84 28.27 -17.15 -4.07
C THR A 84 27.44 -17.71 -2.93
N GLY A 85 26.18 -17.28 -2.79
CA GLY A 85 25.29 -17.66 -1.69
C GLY A 85 25.70 -17.10 -0.32
N GLU A 86 26.77 -16.31 -0.27
CA GLU A 86 27.36 -15.68 0.91
C GLU A 86 27.17 -14.15 0.84
N ILE A 87 27.15 -13.53 2.01
CA ILE A 87 27.07 -12.09 2.19
C ILE A 87 28.34 -11.71 2.92
N ASP A 88 29.19 -10.86 2.33
CA ASP A 88 30.34 -10.30 3.05
C ASP A 88 29.81 -9.48 4.24
N GLU A 89 30.13 -9.93 5.45
CA GLU A 89 29.77 -9.23 6.69
C GLU A 89 30.59 -7.95 6.90
N GLU A 90 31.65 -7.74 6.11
CA GLU A 90 32.62 -6.63 6.19
C GLU A 90 32.22 -5.35 5.42
N ASP A 91 31.00 -5.23 4.87
CA ASP A 91 30.50 -3.94 4.36
C ASP A 91 29.98 -3.09 5.56
N ASP A 92 30.94 -2.47 6.23
CA ASP A 92 30.93 -1.76 7.53
C ASP A 92 30.12 -0.44 7.56
N VAL A 93 28.99 -0.34 6.85
CA VAL A 93 28.36 0.97 6.54
C VAL A 93 27.00 1.23 7.22
N VAL A 94 26.56 0.44 8.20
CA VAL A 94 25.21 0.63 8.81
C VAL A 94 25.15 0.46 10.33
N GLU A 95 26.22 0.70 11.06
CA GLU A 95 26.11 0.79 12.53
C GLU A 95 25.68 2.18 13.02
N ASP A 96 25.99 3.26 12.28
CA ASP A 96 25.85 4.64 12.79
C ASP A 96 24.98 5.59 11.96
N ARG A 97 24.30 5.12 10.90
CA ARG A 97 23.31 5.96 10.19
C ARG A 97 21.99 5.92 10.93
N ASP A 98 21.42 7.10 11.21
CA ASP A 98 20.02 7.22 11.59
C ASP A 98 19.17 6.59 10.48
N TRP A 99 18.71 5.37 10.76
CA TRP A 99 17.99 4.57 9.80
C TRP A 99 16.58 5.14 9.54
N TYR A 100 16.07 6.01 10.43
CA TYR A 100 14.88 6.81 10.13
C TYR A 100 15.15 7.75 8.96
N ASP A 101 16.31 8.39 8.92
CA ASP A 101 16.67 9.30 7.84
C ASP A 101 16.86 8.53 6.53
N TYR A 102 17.48 7.34 6.57
CA TYR A 102 17.57 6.45 5.40
C TYR A 102 16.20 5.99 4.91
N TRP A 103 15.33 5.53 5.81
CA TRP A 103 13.99 5.07 5.44
C TRP A 103 13.12 6.21 4.90
N ARG A 104 13.21 7.42 5.49
CA ARG A 104 12.54 8.63 4.97
C ARG A 104 13.09 9.11 3.63
N LEU A 105 14.37 8.86 3.36
CA LEU A 105 14.99 9.17 2.07
C LEU A 105 14.56 8.19 0.98
N LEU A 106 14.36 6.91 1.32
CA LEU A 106 13.85 5.87 0.41
C LEU A 106 12.33 5.94 0.19
N PHE A 107 11.59 6.26 1.25
CA PHE A 107 10.14 6.39 1.30
C PHE A 107 9.82 7.78 1.86
N LYS A 108 9.83 8.78 0.96
CA LYS A 108 9.42 10.14 1.29
C LYS A 108 8.12 10.09 2.09
N LYS A 109 8.09 10.82 3.21
CA LYS A 109 6.90 10.97 4.03
C LYS A 109 5.77 11.47 3.12
N ILE A 110 4.69 10.70 3.03
CA ILE A 110 3.47 11.15 2.36
C ILE A 110 3.03 12.42 3.08
N SER A 111 3.15 13.54 2.38
CA SER A 111 2.69 14.82 2.88
C SER A 111 1.19 14.95 2.65
N VAL A 112 0.56 15.88 3.38
CA VAL A 112 -0.84 16.24 3.11
C VAL A 112 -0.98 16.74 1.67
N ASP A 113 0.05 17.37 1.13
CA ASP A 113 0.07 17.82 -0.27
C ASP A 113 0.09 16.64 -1.25
N ASP A 114 0.81 15.55 -0.95
CA ASP A 114 0.80 14.34 -1.78
C ASP A 114 -0.59 13.67 -1.80
N ILE A 115 -1.29 13.66 -0.65
CA ILE A 115 -2.67 13.15 -0.57
C ILE A 115 -3.61 14.03 -1.39
N ASN A 116 -3.50 15.35 -1.24
CA ASN A 116 -4.32 16.31 -1.97
C ASN A 116 -4.05 16.26 -3.48
N ASN A 117 -2.80 16.05 -3.89
CA ASN A 117 -2.43 15.92 -5.30
C ASN A 117 -2.96 14.60 -5.86
N PHE A 118 -2.82 13.50 -5.12
CA PHE A 118 -3.42 12.23 -5.50
C PHE A 118 -4.93 12.33 -5.66
N GLU A 119 -5.64 12.97 -4.72
CA GLU A 119 -7.09 13.18 -4.81
C GLU A 119 -7.46 13.98 -6.07
N LYS A 120 -6.71 15.04 -6.39
CA LYS A 120 -6.93 15.85 -7.60
C LYS A 120 -6.70 15.07 -8.88
N ASP A 121 -5.66 14.24 -8.90
CA ASP A 121 -5.31 13.44 -10.07
C ASP A 121 -6.28 12.27 -10.26
N TYR A 122 -6.79 11.69 -9.17
CA TYR A 122 -7.77 10.61 -9.19
C TYR A 122 -9.17 11.11 -9.58
N LYS A 123 -9.64 12.21 -8.99
CA LYS A 123 -11.00 12.73 -9.27
C LYS A 123 -11.15 13.21 -10.72
N GLY A 124 -12.08 12.60 -11.43
CA GLY A 124 -12.36 12.83 -12.85
C GLY A 124 -11.46 12.04 -13.80
N SER A 125 -10.54 11.21 -13.28
CA SER A 125 -9.69 10.34 -14.07
C SER A 125 -10.46 9.16 -14.66
N GLY A 126 -9.85 8.48 -15.65
CA GLY A 126 -10.40 7.22 -16.16
C GLY A 126 -10.46 6.11 -15.10
N GLU A 127 -9.51 6.10 -14.15
CA GLU A 127 -9.46 5.13 -13.05
C GLU A 127 -10.67 5.29 -12.13
N GLU A 128 -11.00 6.52 -11.73
CA GLU A 128 -12.20 6.77 -10.93
C GLU A 128 -13.48 6.35 -11.67
N LEU A 129 -13.57 6.59 -12.97
CA LEU A 129 -14.74 6.19 -13.75
C LEU A 129 -14.88 4.65 -13.80
N GLU A 130 -13.78 3.93 -13.92
CA GLU A 130 -13.76 2.46 -13.89
C GLU A 130 -14.12 1.93 -12.50
N ASP A 131 -13.58 2.52 -11.44
CA ASP A 131 -13.88 2.16 -10.04
C ASP A 131 -15.34 2.44 -9.71
N LEU A 132 -15.86 3.61 -10.11
CA LEU A 132 -17.26 3.98 -9.93
C LEU A 132 -18.20 3.03 -10.69
N LYS A 133 -17.82 2.63 -11.91
CA LYS A 133 -18.59 1.66 -12.71
C LYS A 133 -18.58 0.28 -12.07
N SER A 134 -17.44 -0.14 -11.53
CA SER A 134 -17.29 -1.41 -10.82
C SER A 134 -18.12 -1.42 -9.53
N ALA A 135 -18.00 -0.38 -8.70
CA ALA A 135 -18.79 -0.19 -7.49
C ALA A 135 -20.30 -0.12 -7.80
N TYR A 136 -20.70 0.55 -8.88
CA TYR A 136 -22.11 0.60 -9.29
C TYR A 136 -22.69 -0.80 -9.54
N LEU A 137 -21.93 -1.68 -10.18
CA LEU A 137 -22.35 -3.06 -10.46
C LEU A 137 -22.30 -3.93 -9.21
N GLU A 138 -21.21 -3.83 -8.44
CA GLU A 138 -20.99 -4.64 -7.23
C GLU A 138 -22.03 -4.35 -6.14
N PHE A 139 -22.31 -3.07 -5.90
CA PHE A 139 -23.27 -2.63 -4.86
C PHE A 139 -24.68 -2.42 -5.40
N GLU A 140 -24.98 -3.01 -6.55
CA GLU A 140 -26.32 -3.02 -7.16
C GLU A 140 -26.94 -1.63 -7.34
N GLY A 141 -26.12 -0.59 -7.53
CA GLY A 141 -26.55 0.79 -7.68
C GLY A 141 -26.91 1.53 -6.39
N SER A 142 -26.56 0.98 -5.22
CA SER A 142 -26.72 1.66 -3.92
C SER A 142 -25.73 2.82 -3.78
N MET A 143 -26.23 4.06 -3.72
CA MET A 143 -25.34 5.23 -3.65
C MET A 143 -24.61 5.34 -2.30
N ASP A 144 -25.22 4.91 -1.20
CA ASP A 144 -24.54 4.87 0.10
C ASP A 144 -23.32 3.94 0.04
N ASP A 145 -23.49 2.72 -0.45
CA ASP A 145 -22.41 1.74 -0.56
C ASP A 145 -21.34 2.17 -1.57
N ILE A 146 -21.73 2.80 -2.68
CA ILE A 146 -20.79 3.35 -3.66
C ILE A 146 -19.91 4.43 -3.02
N LEU A 147 -20.50 5.36 -2.27
CA LEU A 147 -19.77 6.44 -1.62
C LEU A 147 -18.82 5.93 -0.52
N ASP A 148 -19.17 4.83 0.13
CA ASP A 148 -18.33 4.22 1.19
C ASP A 148 -17.16 3.39 0.62
N ASN A 149 -17.24 2.95 -0.64
CA ASN A 149 -16.25 2.03 -1.24
C ASN A 149 -15.42 2.62 -2.39
N VAL A 150 -15.88 3.69 -3.05
CA VAL A 150 -15.10 4.38 -4.09
C VAL A 150 -14.01 5.24 -3.45
N MET A 151 -12.78 5.14 -3.94
CA MET A 151 -11.65 5.87 -3.39
C MET A 151 -11.87 7.38 -3.51
N CYS A 152 -11.45 8.14 -2.48
CA CYS A 152 -11.61 9.60 -2.42
C CYS A 152 -13.06 10.10 -2.60
N ALA A 153 -14.06 9.22 -2.54
CA ALA A 153 -15.46 9.60 -2.60
C ALA A 153 -15.88 10.26 -1.30
N SER A 154 -16.66 11.32 -1.44
CA SER A 154 -17.28 12.00 -0.32
C SER A 154 -18.77 12.15 -0.58
N LEU A 155 -19.54 12.40 0.49
CA LEU A 155 -20.97 12.68 0.35
C LEU A 155 -21.25 13.91 -0.56
N GLN A 156 -20.27 14.78 -0.82
CA GLN A 156 -20.40 15.91 -1.74
C GLN A 156 -20.34 15.49 -3.21
N ASP A 157 -19.76 14.32 -3.51
CA ASP A 157 -19.61 13.80 -4.88
C ASP A 157 -20.89 13.18 -5.44
N GLU A 158 -21.93 12.98 -4.62
CA GLU A 158 -23.19 12.33 -5.00
C GLU A 158 -23.81 12.92 -6.28
N ASP A 159 -23.87 14.25 -6.38
CA ASP A 159 -24.47 14.92 -7.54
C ASP A 159 -23.64 14.68 -8.81
N ARG A 160 -22.31 14.55 -8.70
CA ARG A 160 -21.40 14.26 -9.81
C ARG A 160 -21.54 12.81 -10.25
N PHE A 161 -21.44 11.86 -9.31
CA PHE A 161 -21.62 10.44 -9.57
C PHE A 161 -22.99 10.13 -10.18
N THR A 162 -24.04 10.76 -9.65
CA THR A 162 -25.40 10.61 -10.20
C THR A 162 -25.48 11.05 -11.66
N LYS A 163 -24.83 12.16 -12.05
CA LYS A 163 -24.80 12.63 -13.43
C LYS A 163 -24.07 11.65 -14.35
N ILE A 164 -22.92 11.14 -13.90
CA ILE A 164 -22.09 10.17 -14.64
C ILE A 164 -22.88 8.88 -14.89
N ILE A 165 -23.41 8.27 -13.82
CA ILE A 165 -24.15 7.01 -13.89
C ILE A 165 -25.41 7.15 -14.78
N LYS A 166 -26.14 8.26 -14.69
CA LYS A 166 -27.27 8.54 -15.59
C LYS A 166 -26.83 8.62 -17.05
N GLY A 167 -25.64 9.17 -17.32
CA GLY A 167 -25.02 9.17 -18.63
C GLY A 167 -24.80 7.74 -19.15
N TRP A 168 -24.20 6.88 -18.34
CA TRP A 168 -23.93 5.48 -18.68
C TRP A 168 -25.20 4.64 -18.89
N ILE A 169 -26.24 4.87 -18.07
CA ILE A 169 -27.54 4.21 -18.27
C ILE A 169 -28.15 4.63 -19.61
N LYS A 170 -28.05 5.92 -19.97
CA LYS A 170 -28.54 6.44 -21.24
C LYS A 170 -27.76 5.89 -22.44
N SER A 171 -26.44 5.76 -22.32
CA SER A 171 -25.58 5.16 -23.37
C SER A 171 -25.63 3.62 -23.38
N LYS A 172 -26.32 2.98 -22.43
CA LYS A 172 -26.40 1.52 -22.23
C LYS A 172 -25.05 0.87 -21.89
N GLU A 173 -24.14 1.63 -21.30
CA GLU A 173 -22.84 1.13 -20.81
C GLU A 173 -22.94 0.39 -19.47
N VAL A 174 -24.00 0.66 -18.70
CA VAL A 174 -24.35 -0.05 -17.46
C VAL A 174 -25.84 -0.36 -17.45
N PRO A 175 -26.27 -1.45 -16.80
CA PRO A 175 -27.69 -1.77 -16.64
C PRO A 175 -28.38 -0.73 -15.76
N ASN A 176 -29.69 -0.58 -15.94
CA ASN A 176 -30.52 0.21 -15.03
C ASN A 176 -30.81 -0.61 -13.77
N LEU A 177 -30.19 -0.25 -12.65
CA LEU A 177 -30.39 -0.92 -11.37
C LEU A 177 -31.46 -0.23 -10.52
N PRO A 178 -32.46 -0.96 -9.98
CA PRO A 178 -33.58 -0.38 -9.25
C PRO A 178 -33.19 0.42 -8.00
N LYS A 179 -32.17 -0.01 -7.25
CA LYS A 179 -31.72 0.73 -6.05
C LYS A 179 -31.26 2.15 -6.38
N PHE A 180 -30.68 2.34 -7.57
CA PHE A 180 -30.28 3.67 -8.05
C PHE A 180 -31.46 4.48 -8.59
N THR A 181 -32.31 3.88 -9.43
CA THR A 181 -33.36 4.62 -10.14
C THR A 181 -34.63 4.85 -9.33
N GLN A 182 -34.98 3.92 -8.44
CA GLN A 182 -36.17 3.97 -7.60
C GLN A 182 -35.86 4.40 -6.17
N GLU A 183 -34.72 5.04 -5.96
CA GLU A 183 -34.32 5.48 -4.64
C GLU A 183 -35.34 6.44 -4.00
N THR A 184 -35.63 6.20 -2.71
CA THR A 184 -36.58 7.02 -1.95
C THR A 184 -36.07 8.44 -1.73
N LYS A 185 -36.98 9.41 -1.77
CA LYS A 185 -36.67 10.81 -1.44
C LYS A 185 -36.15 10.96 0.00
N ALA A 186 -36.61 10.10 0.92
CA ALA A 186 -36.17 10.08 2.30
C ALA A 186 -34.68 9.71 2.42
N SER A 187 -34.23 8.67 1.72
CA SER A 187 -32.81 8.26 1.65
C SER A 187 -31.91 9.42 1.17
N LYS A 188 -32.27 10.03 0.04
CA LYS A 188 -31.53 11.19 -0.51
C LYS A 188 -31.49 12.37 0.45
N THR A 189 -32.62 12.68 1.10
CA THR A 189 -32.70 13.80 2.06
C THR A 189 -31.85 13.50 3.30
N ALA A 190 -31.83 12.26 3.77
CA ALA A 190 -31.00 11.84 4.89
C ALA A 190 -29.50 11.95 4.56
N ARG A 191 -29.07 11.57 3.35
CA ARG A 191 -27.68 11.79 2.88
C ARG A 191 -27.33 13.27 2.82
N LYS A 192 -28.18 14.10 2.22
CA LYS A 192 -27.95 15.56 2.16
C LYS A 192 -27.87 16.21 3.55
N ARG A 193 -28.65 15.73 4.52
CA ARG A 193 -28.54 16.19 5.92
C ARG A 193 -27.20 15.82 6.55
N ARG A 194 -26.68 14.61 6.28
CA ARG A 194 -25.35 14.19 6.73
C ARG A 194 -24.24 15.08 6.17
N VAL A 195 -24.31 15.45 4.88
CA VAL A 195 -23.38 16.42 4.28
C VAL A 195 -23.41 17.75 5.05
N SER A 196 -24.60 18.31 5.26
CA SER A 196 -24.74 19.61 5.92
C SER A 196 -24.15 19.63 7.32
N ASN A 197 -24.39 18.59 8.12
CA ASN A 197 -23.88 18.49 9.48
C ASN A 197 -22.34 18.38 9.51
N TYR A 198 -21.76 17.62 8.59
CA TYR A 198 -20.31 17.45 8.51
C TYR A 198 -19.58 18.74 8.10
N VAL A 199 -20.20 19.56 7.25
CA VAL A 199 -19.65 20.85 6.83
C VAL A 199 -19.71 21.89 7.95
N THR A 200 -20.71 21.83 8.84
CA THR A 200 -20.84 22.77 9.97
C THR A 200 -19.95 22.45 11.17
N GLU A 201 -19.38 21.24 11.25
CA GLU A 201 -18.52 20.80 12.36
C GLU A 201 -17.01 20.97 12.11
N LYS A 202 -16.62 21.41 10.90
CA LYS A 202 -15.24 21.81 10.56
C LYS A 202 -15.08 23.33 10.54
#